data_AF-A0AAD5FAC4-F1
#
_entry.id   AF-A0AAD5FAC4-F1
#
_cell.length_a   1.000
_cell.length_b   1.000
_cell.length_c   1.000
_cell.angle_alpha   90.00
_cell.angle_beta   90.00
_cell.angle_gamma   90.00
#
_symmetry.space_group_name_H-M   'P 1'
#
loop_
_entity.id
_entity.type
_entity.pdbx_description
1 polymer ?
#
loop_
_entity_poly.entity_id
_entity_poly.type
_entity_poly.pdbx_seq_one_letter_code
_entity_poly.pdbx_strand_id
1 'polypeptide(L)'
;KCFTIRTGKTLNSDAALIELLKQKIPADLQEVETVDKCDFILVFCPVIRGFEIDFNAALKNLNQYPDTKRAVLVMLHPTFDPEYTVPGSIRVVNRANTIMVHCLFHEDEGLLQCGRNKESLDTIINYIKPQ
;
A
#
# COMPACT_ATOMS: atom_id res chain seq x y z
N LYS A 1 -11.71 -9.57 1.75
CA LYS A 1 -10.61 -10.38 1.20
C LYS A 1 -9.68 -9.51 0.37
N CYS A 2 -8.37 -9.60 0.57
CA CYS A 2 -7.38 -8.85 -0.21
C CYS A 2 -6.40 -9.78 -0.95
N PHE A 3 -5.97 -9.38 -2.14
CA PHE A 3 -4.82 -9.99 -2.82
C PHE A 3 -3.64 -9.03 -2.73
N THR A 4 -2.45 -9.53 -2.41
CA THR A 4 -1.27 -8.70 -2.18
C THR A 4 -0.22 -8.88 -3.28
N ILE A 5 0.32 -7.78 -3.77
CA ILE A 5 1.47 -7.74 -4.67
C ILE A 5 2.62 -7.08 -3.92
N ARG A 6 3.80 -7.71 -3.89
CA ARG A 6 5.01 -7.18 -3.26
C ARG A 6 6.07 -7.00 -4.32
N THR A 7 6.53 -5.77 -4.56
CA THR A 7 7.49 -5.47 -5.65
C THR A 7 8.95 -5.41 -5.19
N GLY A 8 9.21 -5.71 -3.92
CA GLY A 8 10.54 -5.70 -3.33
C GLY A 8 10.51 -6.16 -1.87
N LYS A 9 11.63 -5.96 -1.15
CA LYS A 9 11.73 -6.27 0.28
C LYS A 9 11.02 -5.18 1.10
N THR A 10 9.98 -5.58 1.81
CA THR A 10 9.14 -4.71 2.64
C THR A 10 9.52 -4.73 4.11
N LEU A 11 10.44 -5.62 4.51
CA LEU A 11 10.92 -5.79 5.89
C LEU A 11 9.75 -5.95 6.88
N ASN A 12 8.80 -6.84 6.55
CA ASN A 12 7.56 -7.10 7.31
C ASN A 12 6.61 -5.91 7.47
N SER A 13 6.89 -4.75 6.88
CA SER A 13 6.03 -3.56 6.98
C SER A 13 4.68 -3.75 6.30
N ASP A 14 4.63 -4.59 5.26
CA ASP A 14 3.41 -5.04 4.61
C ASP A 14 2.53 -5.86 5.56
N ALA A 15 3.11 -6.85 6.25
CA ALA A 15 2.41 -7.68 7.22
C ALA A 15 1.91 -6.83 8.39
N ALA A 16 2.75 -5.92 8.90
CA ALA A 16 2.36 -4.98 9.95
C ALA A 16 1.18 -4.10 9.53
N LEU A 17 1.19 -3.56 8.31
CA LEU A 17 0.06 -2.75 7.80
C LEU A 17 -1.21 -3.60 7.66
N ILE A 18 -1.10 -4.84 7.18
CA ILE A 18 -2.25 -5.75 7.07
C ILE A 18 -2.84 -6.09 8.44
N GLU A 19 -2.00 -6.33 9.45
CA GLU A 19 -2.47 -6.54 10.82
C GLU A 19 -3.16 -5.30 11.39
N LEU A 20 -2.64 -4.10 11.13
CA LEU A 20 -3.32 -2.86 11.50
C LEU A 20 -4.67 -2.69 10.81
N LEU A 21 -4.78 -3.07 9.53
CA LEU A 21 -6.04 -3.05 8.80
C LEU A 21 -7.05 -4.07 9.39
N LYS A 22 -6.61 -5.29 9.70
CA LYS A 22 -7.44 -6.32 10.36
C LYS A 22 -8.01 -5.82 11.69
N GLN A 23 -7.22 -5.11 12.48
CA GLN A 23 -7.67 -4.57 13.77
C GLN A 23 -8.73 -3.46 13.62
N LYS A 24 -8.78 -2.75 12.49
CA LYS A 24 -9.62 -1.57 12.29
C LYS A 24 -10.85 -1.81 11.43
N ILE A 25 -10.88 -2.89 10.66
CA ILE A 25 -11.99 -3.21 9.75
C ILE A 25 -12.91 -4.23 10.43
N PRO A 26 -14.22 -3.96 10.57
CA PRO A 26 -15.16 -4.86 11.27
C PRO A 26 -15.35 -6.24 10.62
N ALA A 27 -14.95 -6.40 9.36
CA ALA A 27 -15.00 -7.65 8.62
C ALA A 27 -13.62 -8.32 8.64
N ASP A 28 -13.59 -9.65 8.79
CA ASP A 28 -12.36 -10.46 8.78
C ASP A 28 -11.58 -10.24 7.47
N LEU A 29 -10.61 -9.31 7.51
CA LEU A 29 -9.70 -9.08 6.41
C LEU A 29 -8.81 -10.32 6.25
N GLN A 30 -9.09 -11.08 5.20
CA GLN A 30 -8.34 -12.28 4.85
C GLN A 30 -7.53 -12.05 3.56
N GLU A 31 -6.25 -12.39 3.58
CA GLU A 31 -5.43 -12.50 2.37
C GLU A 31 -5.84 -13.75 1.57
N VAL A 32 -5.96 -13.59 0.26
CA VAL A 32 -6.29 -14.67 -0.68
C VAL A 32 -5.20 -14.83 -1.73
N GLU A 33 -5.07 -16.04 -2.26
CA GLU A 33 -4.00 -16.41 -3.20
C GLU A 33 -4.21 -15.90 -4.63
N THR A 34 -5.43 -15.51 -5.00
CA THR A 34 -5.76 -15.08 -6.38
C THR A 34 -6.64 -13.84 -6.42
N VAL A 35 -6.49 -13.04 -7.48
CA VAL A 35 -7.26 -11.80 -7.68
C VAL A 35 -8.76 -12.05 -7.85
N ASP A 36 -9.16 -13.18 -8.44
CA ASP A 36 -10.59 -13.51 -8.59
C ASP A 36 -11.31 -13.67 -7.26
N LYS A 37 -10.59 -14.10 -6.22
CA LYS A 37 -11.11 -14.30 -4.86
C LYS A 37 -11.06 -13.05 -3.99
N CYS A 38 -10.43 -11.96 -4.46
CA CYS A 38 -10.25 -10.74 -3.66
C CYS A 38 -11.33 -9.69 -3.95
N ASP A 39 -11.61 -8.86 -2.95
CA ASP A 39 -12.46 -7.68 -3.08
C ASP A 39 -11.64 -6.46 -3.53
N PHE A 40 -10.36 -6.42 -3.14
CA PHE A 40 -9.40 -5.39 -3.51
C PHE A 40 -7.96 -5.92 -3.52
N ILE A 41 -7.07 -5.18 -4.18
CA ILE A 41 -5.64 -5.48 -4.30
C ILE A 41 -4.84 -4.49 -3.44
N LEU A 42 -3.87 -5.00 -2.66
CA LEU A 42 -2.86 -4.18 -1.97
C LEU A 42 -1.52 -4.37 -2.67
N VAL A 43 -0.93 -3.30 -3.16
CA VAL A 43 0.40 -3.32 -3.79
C VAL A 43 1.39 -2.65 -2.87
N PHE A 44 2.35 -3.40 -2.34
CA PHE A 44 3.42 -2.89 -1.49
C PHE A 44 4.68 -2.64 -2.31
N CYS A 45 5.08 -1.38 -2.38
CA CYS A 45 6.18 -0.91 -3.20
C CYS A 45 7.22 -0.17 -2.34
N PRO A 46 8.32 -0.83 -1.93
CA PRO A 46 9.44 -0.14 -1.31
C PRO A 46 10.16 0.75 -2.33
N VAL A 47 10.39 2.01 -1.96
CA VAL A 47 11.06 3.03 -2.79
C VAL A 47 12.56 2.97 -2.55
N ILE A 48 13.25 2.09 -3.29
CA ILE A 48 14.68 1.80 -3.11
C ILE A 48 15.52 2.37 -4.24
N ARG A 49 15.03 2.26 -5.48
CA ARG A 49 15.73 2.75 -6.69
C ARG A 49 15.34 4.17 -7.06
N GLY A 50 14.33 4.70 -6.38
CA GLY A 50 13.76 6.01 -6.62
C GLY A 50 12.28 5.92 -6.98
N PHE A 51 11.53 6.95 -6.59
CA PHE A 51 10.07 6.95 -6.65
C PHE A 51 9.53 6.56 -8.03
N GLU A 52 10.03 7.19 -9.10
CA GLU A 52 9.56 6.94 -10.46
C GLU A 52 9.80 5.51 -10.94
N ILE A 53 10.97 4.95 -10.64
CA ILE A 53 11.36 3.62 -11.11
C ILE A 53 10.50 2.56 -10.42
N ASP A 54 10.37 2.67 -9.10
CA ASP A 54 9.63 1.70 -8.30
C ASP A 54 8.10 1.86 -8.49
N PHE A 55 7.59 3.09 -8.59
CA PHE A 55 6.20 3.37 -8.94
C PHE A 55 5.80 2.75 -10.28
N ASN A 56 6.58 2.99 -11.34
CA ASN A 56 6.26 2.45 -12.66
C ASN A 56 6.34 0.92 -12.68
N ALA A 57 7.28 0.32 -11.95
CA ALA A 57 7.35 -1.13 -11.82
C ALA A 57 6.13 -1.70 -11.07
N ALA A 58 5.70 -1.06 -9.98
CA ALA A 58 4.52 -1.49 -9.24
C ALA A 58 3.22 -1.31 -10.02
N LEU A 59 3.05 -0.19 -10.70
CA LEU A 59 1.90 0.04 -11.58
C LEU A 59 1.86 -0.97 -12.73
N LYS A 60 3.03 -1.30 -13.33
CA LYS A 60 3.12 -2.34 -14.37
C LYS A 60 2.68 -3.72 -13.86
N ASN A 61 3.07 -4.11 -12.64
CA ASN A 61 2.60 -5.38 -12.04
C ASN A 61 1.09 -5.34 -11.78
N LEU A 62 0.57 -4.23 -11.24
CA LEU A 62 -0.87 -4.09 -10.99
C LEU A 62 -1.70 -4.11 -12.29
N ASN A 63 -1.17 -3.54 -13.38
CA ASN A 63 -1.83 -3.51 -14.68
C ASN A 63 -1.95 -4.88 -15.37
N GLN A 64 -1.37 -5.94 -14.80
CA GLN A 64 -1.63 -7.32 -15.24
C GLN A 64 -3.03 -7.81 -14.83
N TYR A 65 -3.75 -7.06 -13.97
CA TYR A 65 -5.05 -7.43 -13.43
C TYR A 65 -6.16 -6.42 -13.81
N PRO A 66 -7.43 -6.86 -13.92
CA PRO A 66 -8.55 -6.01 -14.30
C PRO A 66 -8.70 -4.77 -13.40
N ASP A 67 -8.92 -3.62 -14.02
CA ASP A 67 -9.14 -2.33 -13.36
C ASP A 67 -10.53 -2.17 -12.73
N THR A 68 -11.40 -3.17 -12.90
CA THR A 68 -12.65 -3.34 -12.15
C THR A 68 -12.40 -3.67 -10.67
N LYS A 69 -11.23 -4.24 -10.34
CA LYS A 69 -10.82 -4.48 -8.95
C LYS A 69 -10.22 -3.20 -8.35
N ARG A 70 -10.76 -2.79 -7.20
CA ARG A 70 -10.18 -1.72 -6.39
C ARG A 70 -8.76 -2.08 -6.00
N ALA A 71 -7.85 -1.11 -6.07
CA ALA A 71 -6.46 -1.30 -5.71
C ALA A 71 -5.94 -0.13 -4.87
N VAL A 72 -5.00 -0.45 -3.99
CA VAL A 72 -4.24 0.52 -3.20
C VAL A 72 -2.77 0.29 -3.47
N LEU A 73 -2.09 1.30 -3.98
CA LEU A 73 -0.65 1.32 -4.13
C LEU A 73 -0.01 1.97 -2.88
N VAL A 74 0.61 1.15 -2.04
CA VAL A 74 1.29 1.55 -0.82
C VAL A 74 2.78 1.75 -1.13
N MET A 75 3.20 3.00 -1.23
CA MET A 75 4.59 3.37 -1.45
C MET A 75 5.31 3.45 -0.10
N LEU A 76 6.23 2.53 0.16
CA LEU A 76 7.00 2.41 1.40
C LEU A 76 8.34 3.15 1.24
N HIS A 77 8.48 4.29 1.91
CA HIS A 77 9.68 5.14 1.83
C HIS A 77 10.64 4.82 2.97
N PRO A 78 11.87 4.37 2.69
CA PRO A 78 12.85 4.06 3.72
C PRO A 78 13.34 5.36 4.37
N THR A 79 13.11 5.51 5.68
CA THR A 79 13.55 6.68 6.45
C THR A 79 13.51 6.38 7.94
N PHE A 80 14.39 7.03 8.70
CA PHE A 80 14.30 7.09 10.17
C PHE A 80 13.47 8.30 10.66
N ASP A 81 13.26 9.29 9.79
CA ASP A 81 12.57 10.53 10.16
C ASP A 81 11.04 10.34 10.08
N PRO A 82 10.31 10.35 11.21
CA PRO A 82 8.86 10.20 11.23
C PRO A 82 8.12 11.40 10.58
N GLU A 83 8.78 12.54 10.47
CA GLU A 83 8.27 13.78 9.86
C GLU A 83 8.76 13.95 8.42
N TYR A 84 9.41 12.93 7.85
CA TYR A 84 9.95 12.97 6.50
C TYR A 84 8.88 13.41 5.52
N THR A 85 9.15 14.46 4.75
CA THR A 85 8.23 14.92 3.70
C THR A 85 8.53 14.16 2.42
N VAL A 86 7.56 13.39 1.92
CA VAL A 86 7.68 12.69 0.64
C VAL A 86 7.67 13.74 -0.47
N PRO A 87 8.78 13.93 -1.20
CA PRO A 87 8.84 14.96 -2.22
C PRO A 87 7.86 14.64 -3.36
N GLY A 88 7.07 15.63 -3.77
CA GLY A 88 6.40 15.61 -5.07
C GLY A 88 5.19 14.67 -5.23
N SER A 89 4.39 14.41 -4.19
CA SER A 89 3.22 13.53 -4.29
C SER A 89 2.00 14.13 -5.04
N ILE A 90 2.20 14.68 -6.24
CA ILE A 90 1.13 15.07 -7.19
C ILE A 90 1.00 14.00 -8.30
N ARG A 91 1.50 12.78 -8.07
CA ARG A 91 1.32 11.69 -9.02
C ARG A 91 -0.07 11.11 -8.88
N VAL A 92 -0.90 11.35 -9.90
CA VAL A 92 -2.19 10.68 -10.06
C VAL A 92 -1.95 9.29 -10.65
N VAL A 93 -2.56 8.28 -10.05
CA VAL A 93 -2.51 6.92 -10.60
C VAL A 93 -3.43 6.84 -11.80
N ASN A 94 -2.86 6.60 -13.00
CA ASN A 94 -3.63 6.45 -14.23
C ASN A 94 -4.17 5.02 -14.41
N ARG A 95 -4.90 4.53 -13.40
CA ARG A 95 -5.61 3.23 -13.42
C ARG A 95 -6.92 3.43 -12.67
N ALA A 96 -8.04 3.04 -13.28
CA ALA A 96 -9.34 3.14 -12.63
C ALA A 96 -9.36 2.37 -11.29
N ASN A 97 -10.23 2.82 -10.38
CA ASN A 97 -10.40 2.21 -9.06
C ASN A 97 -9.07 2.01 -8.30
N THR A 98 -8.12 2.92 -8.44
CA THR A 98 -6.82 2.81 -7.76
C THR A 98 -6.45 4.09 -7.02
N ILE A 99 -6.09 3.97 -5.75
CA ILE A 99 -5.50 5.06 -4.97
C ILE A 99 -4.03 4.76 -4.67
N MET A 100 -3.25 5.80 -4.37
CA MET A 100 -1.89 5.67 -3.87
C MET A 100 -1.77 6.33 -2.51
N VAL A 101 -1.07 5.68 -1.60
CA VAL A 101 -0.76 6.19 -0.26
C VAL A 101 0.73 6.05 0.01
N HIS A 102 1.24 6.85 0.94
CA HIS A 102 2.67 6.90 1.26
C HIS A 102 2.87 6.51 2.72
N CYS A 103 3.66 5.47 2.94
CA CYS A 103 4.04 5.01 4.27
C CYS A 103 5.55 5.14 4.45
N LEU A 104 5.98 5.40 5.68
CA LEU A 104 7.37 5.46 6.08
C LEU A 104 7.74 4.18 6.82
N PHE A 105 8.91 3.64 6.53
CA PHE A 105 9.42 2.45 7.23
C PHE A 105 10.93 2.51 7.40
N HIS A 106 11.43 1.76 8.37
CA HIS A 106 12.85 1.62 8.66
C HIS A 106 13.21 0.14 8.83
N GLU A 107 14.47 -0.25 8.59
CA GLU A 107 14.87 -1.66 8.71
C GLU A 107 14.82 -2.19 10.14
N ASP A 108 15.17 -1.35 11.12
CA ASP A 108 15.17 -1.73 12.54
C ASP A 108 13.77 -1.68 13.16
N GLU A 109 12.94 -0.72 12.75
CA GLU A 109 11.63 -0.47 13.38
C GLU A 109 10.45 -1.04 12.57
N GLY A 110 10.68 -1.38 11.31
CA GLY A 110 9.62 -1.70 10.36
C GLY A 110 8.76 -0.48 10.05
N LEU A 111 7.44 -0.65 10.02
CA LEU A 111 6.49 0.42 9.73
C LEU A 111 6.49 1.46 10.87
N LEU A 112 6.83 2.71 10.57
CA LEU A 112 6.94 3.76 11.58
C LEU A 112 5.59 4.10 12.23
N GLN A 113 5.61 4.43 13.52
CA GLN A 113 4.47 5.00 14.22
C GLN A 113 4.46 6.53 14.08
N CYS A 114 3.92 7.05 12.96
CA CYS A 114 3.89 8.48 12.68
C CYS A 114 2.55 8.95 12.12
N GLY A 115 2.35 10.28 12.08
CA GLY A 115 1.13 10.92 11.57
C GLY A 115 0.82 10.49 10.13
N ARG A 116 1.83 10.45 9.26
CA ARG A 116 1.65 10.03 7.86
C ARG A 116 1.14 8.59 7.73
N ASN A 117 1.71 7.65 8.48
CA ASN A 117 1.29 6.25 8.39
C ASN A 117 -0.13 6.07 8.91
N LYS A 118 -0.53 6.85 9.93
CA LYS A 118 -1.91 6.90 10.40
C LYS A 118 -2.86 7.45 9.33
N GLU A 119 -2.53 8.56 8.68
CA GLU A 119 -3.33 9.15 7.59
C GLU A 119 -3.47 8.18 6.40
N SER A 120 -2.37 7.52 6.02
CA SER A 120 -2.38 6.49 4.99
C SER A 120 -3.28 5.31 5.38
N LEU A 121 -3.19 4.84 6.62
CA LEU A 121 -4.05 3.78 7.14
C LEU A 121 -5.54 4.17 7.08
N ASP A 122 -5.89 5.37 7.56
CA ASP A 122 -7.26 5.88 7.54
C ASP A 122 -7.79 6.03 6.10
N THR A 123 -6.94 6.50 5.18
CA THR A 123 -7.26 6.61 3.74
C THR A 123 -7.55 5.23 3.13
N ILE A 124 -6.71 4.23 3.42
CA ILE A 124 -6.92 2.85 2.95
C ILE A 124 -8.26 2.35 3.47
N ILE A 125 -8.49 2.45 4.78
CA ILE A 125 -9.72 1.96 5.44
C ILE A 125 -10.96 2.58 4.79
N ASN A 126 -10.98 3.90 4.60
CA ASN A 126 -12.12 4.59 4.00
C ASN A 126 -12.35 4.19 2.54
N TYR A 127 -11.28 3.88 1.81
CA TYR A 127 -11.36 3.46 0.41
C TYR A 127 -11.87 2.02 0.23
N ILE A 128 -11.48 1.09 1.11
CA ILE A 128 -11.81 -0.34 0.99
C ILE A 128 -13.05 -0.76 1.76
N LYS A 129 -13.58 0.10 2.65
CA LYS A 129 -14.86 -0.14 3.32
C LYS A 129 -15.96 -0.38 2.26
N PRO A 130 -16.81 -1.40 2.44
CA PRO A 130 -18.04 -1.51 1.66
C PRO A 130 -18.86 -0.22 1.83
N GLN A 131 -19.36 0.34 0.72
CA GLN A 131 -20.38 1.38 0.77
C GLN A 131 -21.72 0.78 1.20
#